data_AF-A0A4Q3V1N4-F1
#
_entry.id   AF-A0A4Q3V1N4-F1
#
_cell.length_a   1.000
_cell.length_b   1.000
_cell.length_c   1.000
_cell.angle_alpha   90.00
_cell.angle_beta   90.00
_cell.angle_gamma   90.00
#
_symmetry.space_group_name_H-M   'P 1'
#
loop_
_entity.id
_entity.type
_entity.pdbx_description
1 polymer ?
#
loop_
_entity_poly.entity_id
_entity_poly.type
_entity_poly.pdbx_seq_one_letter_code
_entity_poly.pdbx_strand_id
1 'polypeptide(L)'
;MHEFFNHAARKVSEWAGSQWAFLVSMLVILVWGTTGPLFHFSDTWQLVINTGTTIITFLMVFLIQNTQNRDSRAIHLKLDEIIRCTSAARDSLIDLEEATDEDLTKLKKEFEEVRRKGGLGADDVLEAIKDAEKTRD
;
A
#
# COMPACT_ATOMS: atom_id res chain seq x y z
N MET A 1 -11.30 -21.25 -12.15
CA MET A 1 -10.12 -21.40 -11.26
C MET A 1 -9.78 -20.13 -10.50
N HIS A 2 -9.74 -18.94 -11.13
CA HIS A 2 -9.45 -17.67 -10.43
C HIS A 2 -10.38 -17.35 -9.26
N GLU A 3 -11.68 -17.65 -9.35
CA GLU A 3 -12.62 -17.34 -8.27
C GLU A 3 -12.43 -18.21 -7.02
N PHE A 4 -12.11 -19.50 -7.19
CA PHE A 4 -11.85 -20.40 -6.07
C PHE A 4 -10.54 -20.03 -5.35
N PHE A 5 -9.50 -19.69 -6.13
CA PHE A 5 -8.24 -19.18 -5.59
C PHE A 5 -8.44 -17.85 -4.84
N ASN A 6 -9.18 -16.90 -5.43
CA ASN A 6 -9.45 -15.62 -4.81
C ASN A 6 -10.29 -15.73 -3.52
N HIS A 7 -11.24 -16.69 -3.47
CA HIS A 7 -12.04 -16.93 -2.27
C HIS A 7 -11.25 -17.65 -1.17
N ALA A 8 -10.45 -18.65 -1.55
CA ALA A 8 -9.56 -19.35 -0.62
C ALA A 8 -8.47 -18.41 -0.07
N ALA A 9 -7.80 -17.64 -0.93
CA ALA A 9 -6.78 -16.67 -0.52
C ALA A 9 -7.35 -15.59 0.40
N ARG A 10 -8.58 -15.11 0.14
CA ARG A 10 -9.23 -14.11 0.99
C ARG A 10 -9.62 -14.67 2.35
N LYS A 11 -10.21 -15.87 2.41
CA LYS A 11 -10.49 -16.57 3.67
C LYS A 11 -9.23 -16.87 4.46
N VAL A 12 -8.17 -17.34 3.80
CA VAL A 12 -6.88 -17.61 4.45
C VAL A 12 -6.23 -16.32 4.97
N SER A 13 -6.29 -15.22 4.22
CA SER A 13 -5.73 -13.93 4.65
C SER A 13 -6.51 -13.33 5.82
N GLU A 14 -7.85 -13.39 5.78
CA GLU A 14 -8.72 -12.98 6.90
C GLU A 14 -8.50 -13.84 8.15
N TRP A 15 -8.32 -15.15 7.99
CA TRP A 15 -8.01 -16.04 9.11
C TRP A 15 -6.62 -15.80 9.67
N ALA A 16 -5.60 -15.71 8.82
CA ALA A 16 -4.19 -15.53 9.20
C ALA A 16 -3.96 -14.21 9.95
N GLY A 17 -4.74 -13.16 9.65
CA GLY A 17 -4.70 -11.89 10.38
C GLY A 17 -5.56 -11.85 11.65
N SER A 18 -6.36 -12.89 11.92
CA SER A 18 -7.27 -12.90 13.07
C SER A 18 -6.58 -13.30 14.38
N GLN A 19 -7.06 -12.75 15.50
CA GLN A 19 -6.66 -13.14 16.87
C GLN A 19 -6.74 -14.65 17.12
N TRP A 20 -7.63 -15.37 16.42
CA TRP A 20 -7.78 -16.81 16.51
C TRP A 20 -6.63 -17.59 15.86
N ALA A 21 -6.08 -17.11 14.73
CA ALA A 21 -4.91 -17.75 14.12
C ALA A 21 -3.66 -17.64 14.99
N PHE A 22 -3.51 -16.55 15.75
CA PHE A 22 -2.45 -16.41 16.74
C PHE A 22 -2.61 -17.44 17.87
N LEU A 23 -3.81 -17.59 18.42
CA LEU A 23 -4.09 -18.58 19.47
C LEU A 23 -3.85 -20.02 19.00
N VAL A 24 -4.27 -20.35 17.77
CA VAL A 24 -4.01 -21.67 17.17
C VAL A 24 -2.51 -21.90 16.97
N SER A 25 -1.78 -20.90 16.44
CA SER A 25 -0.33 -20.99 16.26
C SER A 25 0.40 -21.19 17.59
N MET A 26 -0.02 -20.49 18.64
CA MET A 26 0.53 -20.65 19.98
C MET A 26 0.28 -22.07 20.53
N LEU A 27 -0.92 -22.61 20.34
CA LEU A 27 -1.26 -23.96 20.76
C LEU A 27 -0.45 -25.01 20.00
N VAL A 28 -0.24 -24.84 18.70
CA VAL A 28 0.62 -25.70 17.88
C VAL A 28 2.06 -25.70 18.39
N ILE A 29 2.62 -24.52 18.71
CA ILE A 29 3.97 -24.40 19.28
C ILE A 29 4.07 -25.08 20.65
N LEU A 30 3.06 -24.92 21.51
CA LEU A 30 3.01 -25.56 22.82
C LEU A 30 2.95 -27.09 22.69
N VAL A 31 2.06 -27.61 21.85
CA VAL A 31 1.96 -29.06 21.58
C VAL A 31 3.30 -29.59 21.05
N TRP A 32 3.88 -28.93 20.04
CA TRP A 32 5.19 -29.31 19.51
C TRP A 32 6.25 -29.33 20.60
N GLY A 33 6.37 -28.27 21.42
CA GLY A 33 7.32 -28.19 22.53
C GLY A 33 7.16 -29.32 23.55
N THR A 34 5.92 -29.67 23.90
CA THR A 34 5.65 -30.79 24.84
C THR A 34 5.95 -32.16 24.26
N THR A 35 5.95 -32.32 22.92
CA THR A 35 6.40 -33.55 22.27
C THR A 35 7.93 -33.68 22.21
N GLY A 36 8.68 -32.59 22.40
CA GLY A 36 10.15 -32.58 22.36
C GLY A 36 10.84 -33.60 23.29
N PRO A 37 10.46 -33.70 24.59
CA PRO A 37 11.00 -34.71 25.50
C PRO A 37 10.77 -36.16 25.06
N LEU A 38 9.65 -36.46 24.39
CA LEU A 38 9.37 -37.81 23.87
C LEU A 38 10.33 -38.19 22.74
N PHE A 39 10.74 -37.20 21.93
CA PHE A 39 11.65 -37.38 20.81
C PHE A 39 13.11 -37.03 21.15
N HIS A 40 13.43 -36.86 22.43
CA HIS A 40 14.77 -36.46 22.91
C HIS A 40 15.34 -35.22 22.20
N PHE A 41 14.47 -34.30 21.77
CA PHE A 41 14.85 -33.11 20.99
C PHE A 41 15.69 -33.44 19.74
N SER A 42 15.37 -34.55 19.07
CA SER A 42 16.11 -35.04 17.89
C SER A 42 16.19 -34.04 16.74
N ASP A 43 17.20 -34.21 15.89
CA ASP A 43 17.38 -33.40 14.69
C ASP A 43 16.16 -33.44 13.76
N THR A 44 15.49 -34.59 13.65
CA THR A 44 14.26 -34.72 12.86
C THR A 44 13.10 -33.92 13.46
N TRP A 45 12.97 -33.90 14.78
CA TRP A 45 11.92 -33.13 15.47
C TRP A 45 12.12 -31.61 15.29
N GLN A 46 13.37 -31.14 15.31
CA GLN A 46 13.72 -29.75 15.02
C GLN A 46 13.55 -29.41 13.53
N LEU A 47 13.96 -30.31 12.64
CA LEU A 47 13.86 -30.13 11.19
C LEU A 47 12.41 -29.92 10.77
N VAL A 48 11.47 -30.71 11.30
CA VAL A 48 10.05 -30.62 10.93
C VAL A 48 9.47 -29.23 11.20
N ILE A 49 9.70 -28.63 12.38
CA ILE A 49 9.16 -27.29 12.66
C ILE A 49 9.87 -26.22 11.85
N ASN A 50 11.18 -26.36 11.65
CA ASN A 50 11.97 -25.38 10.93
C ASN A 50 11.57 -25.35 9.45
N THR A 51 11.54 -26.52 8.80
CA THR A 51 11.11 -26.67 7.41
C THR A 51 9.64 -26.25 7.24
N GLY A 52 8.75 -26.67 8.13
CA GLY A 52 7.33 -26.32 8.07
C GLY A 52 7.10 -24.82 8.19
N THR A 53 7.71 -24.17 9.19
CA THR A 53 7.58 -22.73 9.40
C THR A 53 8.17 -21.93 8.25
N THR A 54 9.29 -22.39 7.67
CA THR A 54 9.91 -21.76 6.50
C THR A 54 8.97 -21.77 5.29
N ILE A 55 8.34 -22.92 4.98
CA ILE A 55 7.37 -23.03 3.88
C ILE A 55 6.17 -22.10 4.14
N ILE A 56 5.60 -22.12 5.34
CA ILE A 56 4.47 -21.26 5.71
C ILE A 56 4.86 -19.79 5.57
N THR A 57 6.03 -19.40 6.03
CA THR A 57 6.54 -18.02 5.95
C THR A 57 6.72 -17.59 4.50
N PHE A 58 7.30 -18.46 3.66
CA PHE A 58 7.47 -18.20 2.24
C PHE A 58 6.12 -17.98 1.54
N LEU A 59 5.13 -18.83 1.82
CA LEU A 59 3.76 -18.65 1.32
C LEU A 59 3.12 -17.37 1.87
N MET A 60 3.36 -17.03 3.13
CA MET A 60 2.82 -15.83 3.77
C MET A 60 3.36 -14.56 3.13
N VAL A 61 4.61 -14.52 2.67
CA VAL A 61 5.16 -13.39 1.92
C VAL A 61 4.33 -13.13 0.66
N PHE A 62 3.99 -14.16 -0.13
CA PHE A 62 3.14 -13.98 -1.32
C PHE A 62 1.72 -13.57 -0.97
N LEU A 63 1.14 -14.12 0.10
CA LEU A 63 -0.21 -13.73 0.55
C LEU A 63 -0.27 -12.28 1.02
N ILE A 64 0.75 -11.84 1.77
CA ILE A 64 0.92 -10.46 2.21
C ILE A 64 1.08 -9.55 0.99
N GLN A 65 1.95 -9.88 0.04
CA GLN A 65 2.14 -9.11 -1.18
C GLN A 65 0.84 -9.01 -2.00
N ASN A 66 0.07 -10.09 -2.15
CA ASN A 66 -1.20 -10.06 -2.86
C ASN A 66 -2.25 -9.19 -2.16
N THR A 67 -2.32 -9.25 -0.83
CA THR A 67 -3.23 -8.43 -0.04
C THR A 67 -2.81 -6.95 -0.10
N GLN A 68 -1.52 -6.67 0.08
CA GLN A 68 -0.94 -5.33 0.01
C GLN A 68 -1.11 -4.70 -1.38
N ASN A 69 -0.86 -5.44 -2.47
CA ASN A 69 -1.05 -4.93 -3.83
C ASN A 69 -2.52 -4.51 -4.07
N ARG A 70 -3.47 -5.28 -3.54
CA ARG A 70 -4.90 -4.94 -3.68
C ARG A 70 -5.27 -3.73 -2.83
N ASP A 71 -4.76 -3.63 -1.61
CA ASP A 71 -5.04 -2.52 -0.70
C ASP A 71 -4.42 -1.21 -1.21
N SER A 72 -3.20 -1.25 -1.74
CA SER A 72 -2.56 -0.09 -2.40
C SER A 72 -3.44 0.43 -3.54
N ARG A 73 -3.88 -0.43 -4.46
CA ARG A 73 -4.76 -0.03 -5.57
C ARG A 73 -6.09 0.59 -5.09
N ALA A 74 -6.65 0.07 -4.00
CA ALA A 74 -7.86 0.63 -3.41
C ALA A 74 -7.63 2.01 -2.79
N ILE A 75 -6.44 2.28 -2.24
CA ILE A 75 -6.05 3.60 -1.74
C ILE A 75 -5.93 4.59 -2.89
N HIS A 76 -5.26 4.21 -3.99
CA HIS A 76 -5.10 5.07 -5.16
C HIS A 76 -6.45 5.49 -5.76
N LEU A 77 -7.36 4.54 -5.99
CA LEU A 77 -8.72 4.84 -6.47
C LEU A 77 -9.50 5.79 -5.55
N LYS A 78 -9.34 5.66 -4.23
CA LYS A 78 -9.98 6.57 -3.27
C LYS A 78 -9.37 7.97 -3.31
N LEU A 79 -8.05 8.08 -3.46
CA LEU A 79 -7.36 9.36 -3.62
C LEU A 79 -7.78 10.04 -4.92
N ASP A 80 -7.89 9.30 -6.02
CA ASP A 80 -8.37 9.82 -7.30
C ASP A 80 -9.78 10.40 -7.19
N GLU A 81 -10.70 9.72 -6.49
CA GLU A 81 -12.04 10.26 -6.27
C GLU A 81 -12.03 11.52 -5.38
N ILE A 82 -11.18 11.59 -4.35
CA ILE A 82 -11.02 12.80 -3.53
C ILE A 82 -10.46 13.97 -4.35
N ILE A 83 -9.46 13.71 -5.20
CA ILE A 83 -8.87 14.68 -6.14
C ILE A 83 -9.96 15.19 -7.08
N ARG A 84 -10.73 14.28 -7.68
CA ARG A 84 -11.82 14.59 -8.61
C ARG A 84 -12.93 15.43 -7.97
N CYS A 85 -13.32 15.14 -6.72
CA CYS A 85 -14.34 15.91 -6.00
C CYS A 85 -13.83 17.27 -5.48
N THR A 86 -12.51 17.44 -5.36
CA THR A 86 -11.90 18.72 -5.00
C THR A 86 -11.67 19.52 -6.27
N SER A 87 -12.56 20.47 -6.57
CA SER A 87 -12.59 21.31 -7.79
C SER A 87 -11.36 22.19 -8.05
N ALA A 88 -10.26 22.00 -7.32
CA ALA A 88 -8.99 22.69 -7.46
C ALA A 88 -7.81 21.75 -7.80
N ALA A 89 -8.01 20.43 -7.81
CA ALA A 89 -6.97 19.50 -8.23
C ALA A 89 -7.06 19.28 -9.74
N ARG A 90 -5.94 19.45 -10.46
CA ARG A 90 -5.88 19.24 -11.91
C ARG A 90 -6.15 17.77 -12.23
N ASP A 91 -7.02 17.50 -13.20
CA ASP A 91 -7.28 16.15 -13.74
C ASP A 91 -5.99 15.41 -14.15
N SER A 92 -4.90 16.14 -14.44
CA SER A 92 -3.57 15.58 -14.74
C SER A 92 -2.91 14.81 -13.59
N LEU A 93 -3.48 14.84 -12.39
CA LEU A 93 -3.00 14.10 -11.21
C LEU A 93 -3.73 12.78 -10.98
N ILE A 94 -4.85 12.56 -11.68
CA ILE A 94 -5.60 11.30 -11.62
C ILE A 94 -4.80 10.22 -12.35
N ASP A 95 -4.76 9.01 -11.78
CA ASP A 95 -4.08 7.85 -12.37
C ASP A 95 -2.55 7.98 -12.52
N LEU A 96 -1.93 8.81 -11.67
CA LEU A 96 -0.48 9.02 -11.67
C LEU A 96 0.32 7.73 -11.40
N GLU A 97 -0.31 6.72 -10.79
CA GLU A 97 0.30 5.41 -10.54
C GLU A 97 0.53 4.58 -11.81
N GLU A 98 -0.27 4.79 -12.86
CA GLU A 98 -0.14 4.14 -14.16
C GLU A 98 0.63 5.00 -15.19
N ALA A 99 1.05 6.22 -14.80
CA ALA A 99 1.75 7.17 -15.67
C ALA A 99 3.14 6.68 -16.09
N THR A 100 3.54 6.99 -17.33
CA THR A 100 4.89 6.66 -17.81
C THR A 100 5.95 7.56 -17.17
N ASP A 101 7.20 7.10 -17.12
CA ASP A 101 8.33 7.92 -16.63
C ASP A 101 8.45 9.27 -17.37
N GLU A 102 8.11 9.29 -18.66
CA GLU A 102 8.10 10.52 -19.46
C GLU A 102 7.01 11.49 -19.00
N ASP A 103 5.81 10.98 -18.71
CA ASP A 103 4.68 11.77 -18.21
C ASP A 103 4.95 12.28 -16.79
N LEU A 104 5.52 11.46 -15.91
CA LEU A 104 5.99 11.86 -14.58
C LEU A 104 7.04 12.98 -14.66
N THR A 105 7.95 12.89 -15.63
CA THR A 105 8.99 13.91 -15.86
C THR A 105 8.38 15.22 -16.38
N LYS A 106 7.40 15.16 -17.28
CA LYS A 106 6.66 16.34 -17.77
C LYS A 106 5.91 17.02 -16.62
N LEU A 107 5.17 16.24 -15.82
CA LEU A 107 4.44 16.75 -14.68
C LEU A 107 5.37 17.39 -13.63
N LYS A 108 6.50 16.75 -13.32
CA LYS A 108 7.53 17.31 -12.44
C LYS A 108 8.07 18.64 -12.95
N LYS A 109 8.36 18.73 -14.26
CA LYS A 109 8.80 19.98 -14.89
C LYS A 109 7.73 21.06 -14.75
N GLU A 110 6.46 20.76 -15.02
CA GLU A 110 5.36 21.71 -14.83
C GLU A 110 5.27 22.21 -13.37
N PHE A 111 5.39 21.33 -12.37
CA PHE A 111 5.44 21.74 -10.96
C PHE A 111 6.65 22.61 -10.64
N GLU A 112 7.82 22.29 -11.19
CA GLU A 112 9.02 23.12 -11.05
C GLU A 112 8.82 24.49 -11.71
N GLU A 113 8.14 24.57 -12.85
CA GLU A 113 7.81 25.83 -13.50
C GLU A 113 6.82 26.67 -12.70
N VAL A 114 5.77 26.06 -12.16
CA VAL A 114 4.78 26.72 -11.28
C VAL A 114 5.45 27.21 -10.00
N ARG A 115 6.31 26.39 -9.37
CA ARG A 115 7.08 26.78 -8.19
C ARG A 115 8.06 27.91 -8.49
N ARG A 116 8.74 27.85 -9.64
CA ARG A 116 9.68 28.90 -10.10
C ARG A 116 8.97 30.20 -10.45
N LYS A 117 7.73 30.13 -10.93
CA LYS A 117 6.86 31.28 -11.19
C LYS A 117 6.17 31.81 -9.92
N GLY A 118 6.51 31.29 -8.74
CA GLY A 118 5.86 31.64 -7.48
C GLY A 118 4.46 31.03 -7.47
N GLY A 119 4.28 29.88 -6.82
CA GLY A 119 2.93 29.36 -6.60
C GLY A 119 2.11 30.40 -5.83
N LEU A 120 1.20 31.11 -6.51
CA LEU A 120 0.37 32.21 -6.00
C LEU A 120 0.97 32.87 -4.75
N GLY A 121 2.13 33.50 -4.91
CA GLY A 121 2.68 34.34 -3.85
C GLY A 121 1.68 35.45 -3.58
N ALA A 122 1.40 35.74 -2.30
CA ALA A 122 0.52 36.84 -1.93
C ALA A 122 0.94 38.17 -2.59
N ASP A 123 2.23 38.30 -2.92
CA ASP A 123 2.83 39.43 -3.62
C ASP A 123 2.38 39.55 -5.08
N ASP A 124 2.26 38.43 -5.82
CA ASP A 124 1.76 38.43 -7.22
C ASP A 124 0.28 38.81 -7.29
N VAL A 125 -0.50 38.40 -6.29
CA VAL A 125 -1.92 38.77 -6.15
C VAL A 125 -2.05 40.26 -5.79
N LEU A 126 -1.18 40.78 -4.92
CA LEU A 126 -1.14 42.19 -4.55
C LEU A 126 -0.70 43.08 -5.73
N GLU A 127 0.23 42.61 -6.56
CA GLU A 127 0.68 43.32 -7.76
C GLU A 127 -0.42 43.34 -8.82
N ALA A 128 -1.10 42.22 -9.05
CA ALA A 128 -2.26 42.15 -9.95
C ALA A 128 -3.45 43.03 -9.49
N ILE A 129 -3.69 43.14 -8.18
CA ILE A 129 -4.73 44.03 -7.62
C ILE A 129 -4.34 45.50 -7.78
N LYS A 130 -3.07 45.85 -7.54
CA LYS A 130 -2.57 47.23 -7.72
C LYS A 130 -2.63 47.67 -9.18
N ASP A 131 -2.28 46.79 -10.12
CA ASP A 131 -2.36 47.08 -11.54
C ASP A 131 -3.82 47.24 -12.00
N ALA A 132 -4.74 46.43 -11.47
CA ALA A 132 -6.17 46.57 -11.73
C ALA A 132 -6.76 47.88 -11.17
N GLU A 133 -6.30 48.36 -10.00
CA GLU A 133 -6.68 49.68 -9.47
C GLU A 133 -6.11 50.83 -10.30
N LYS A 134 -4.86 50.72 -10.77
CA LYS A 134 -4.21 51.76 -11.58
C LYS A 134 -4.80 51.91 -12.99
N THR A 135 -5.51 50.90 -13.48
CA THR A 135 -6.22 50.95 -14.77
C THR A 135 -7.65 51.49 -14.63
N ARG A 136 -8.10 51.78 -13.40
CA ARG A 136 -9.46 52.28 -13.08
C ARG A 136 -9.55 53.79 -12.83
N ASP A 137 -8.41 54.50 -12.86
CA ASP A 137 -8.28 55.97 -12.88
C ASP A 137 -7.83 56.45 -14.27
#